data_AF-A0A914GF44-F1
#
_entry.id   AF-A0A914GF44-F1
#
_cell.length_a   1.000
_cell.length_b   1.000
_cell.length_c   1.000
_cell.angle_alpha   90.00
_cell.angle_beta   90.00
_cell.angle_gamma   90.00
#
_symmetry.space_group_name_H-M   'P 1'
#
loop_
_entity.id
_entity.type
_entity.pdbx_description
1 polymer ?
#
loop_
_entity_poly.entity_id
_entity_poly.type
_entity_poly.pdbx_seq_one_letter_code
_entity_poly.pdbx_strand_id
1 'polypeptide(L)'
;MTIAAVSPMETNEIAQLTKYVQTLLLETTEDIKTREENLMKLGKVLSDAKELEQLKILIHDSRPFFSLVGAARAVMIIRNLIELCLK
;
A
#
# COMPACT_ATOMS: atom_id res chain seq x y z
N MET A 1 -12.28 -21.22 -22.06
CA MET A 1 -12.18 -20.04 -21.18
C MET A 1 -10.71 -19.88 -20.82
N THR A 2 -10.03 -18.95 -21.48
CA THR A 2 -8.59 -18.72 -21.28
C THR A 2 -8.42 -17.90 -20.01
N ILE A 3 -8.08 -18.56 -18.91
CA ILE A 3 -7.47 -17.91 -17.76
C ILE A 3 -6.15 -17.33 -18.26
N ALA A 4 -6.10 -16.01 -18.45
CA ALA A 4 -4.87 -15.29 -18.72
C ALA A 4 -3.93 -15.62 -17.56
N ALA A 5 -2.91 -16.43 -17.85
CA ALA A 5 -1.87 -16.74 -16.91
C ALA A 5 -1.14 -15.42 -16.62
N VAL A 6 -1.47 -14.81 -15.47
CA VAL A 6 -0.63 -13.76 -14.86
C VAL A 6 0.78 -14.32 -14.83
N SER A 7 1.72 -13.57 -15.40
CA SER A 7 3.09 -14.02 -15.54
C SER A 7 3.67 -14.32 -14.16
N PRO A 8 4.39 -15.44 -13.96
CA PRO A 8 4.97 -15.80 -12.65
C PRO A 8 5.92 -14.74 -12.07
N MET A 9 6.31 -13.76 -12.88
CA MET A 9 7.14 -12.61 -12.48
C MET A 9 6.32 -11.49 -11.79
N GLU A 10 5.10 -11.22 -12.26
CA GLU A 10 4.18 -10.23 -11.65
C GLU A 10 3.67 -10.72 -10.29
N THR A 11 3.41 -12.03 -10.17
CA THR A 11 3.03 -12.66 -8.90
C THR A 11 4.13 -12.57 -7.84
N ASN A 12 5.40 -12.54 -8.27
CA ASN A 12 6.56 -12.42 -7.37
C ASN A 12 6.74 -10.98 -6.88
N GLU A 13 6.52 -9.97 -7.73
CA GLU A 13 6.56 -8.56 -7.30
C GLU A 13 5.42 -8.24 -6.33
N ILE A 14 4.19 -8.69 -6.62
CA ILE A 14 3.06 -8.53 -5.71
C ILE A 14 3.33 -9.26 -4.38
N ALA A 15 3.85 -10.48 -4.41
CA ALA A 15 4.21 -11.21 -3.18
C ALA A 15 5.30 -10.50 -2.36
N GLN A 16 6.29 -9.90 -3.02
CA GLN A 16 7.32 -9.10 -2.35
C GLN A 16 6.75 -7.82 -1.75
N LEU A 17 5.82 -7.17 -2.45
CA LEU A 17 5.12 -5.99 -1.95
C LEU A 17 4.20 -6.33 -0.77
N THR A 18 3.45 -7.43 -0.82
CA THR A 18 2.63 -7.90 0.30
C THR A 18 3.49 -8.25 1.51
N LYS A 19 4.62 -8.92 1.30
CA LYS A 19 5.57 -9.23 2.38
C LYS A 19 6.17 -7.94 2.97
N TYR A 20 6.48 -6.95 2.13
CA TYR A 20 6.97 -5.65 2.57
C TYR A 20 5.92 -4.85 3.36
N VAL A 21 4.65 -4.89 2.95
CA VAL A 21 3.53 -4.32 3.71
C VAL A 21 3.40 -4.99 5.07
N GLN A 22 3.48 -6.32 5.12
CA GLN A 22 3.46 -7.07 6.39
C GLN A 22 4.65 -6.71 7.28
N THR A 23 5.86 -6.57 6.73
CA THR A 23 7.05 -6.12 7.47
C THR A 23 6.90 -4.68 7.98
N LEU A 24 6.44 -3.75 7.14
CA LEU A 24 6.19 -2.34 7.50
C LEU A 24 5.07 -2.17 8.54
N LEU A 25 4.13 -3.11 8.62
CA LEU A 25 3.06 -3.10 9.61
C LEU A 25 3.51 -3.70 10.95
N LEU A 26 4.47 -4.62 10.95
CA LEU A 26 4.91 -5.38 12.14
C LEU A 26 6.23 -4.89 12.74
N GLU A 27 7.15 -4.29 11.98
CA GLU A 27 8.42 -3.80 12.51
C GLU A 27 8.27 -2.40 13.14
N THR A 28 8.24 -2.39 14.46
CA THR A 28 8.12 -1.19 15.32
C THR A 28 9.42 -0.37 15.42
N THR A 29 10.47 -0.72 14.69
CA THR A 29 11.79 -0.06 14.75
C THR A 29 12.01 1.02 13.69
N GLU A 30 11.24 1.03 12.59
CA GLU A 30 11.29 2.10 11.59
C GLU A 30 10.53 3.35 12.06
N ASP A 31 11.11 4.52 11.83
CA ASP A 31 10.47 5.81 12.14
C ASP A 31 9.15 5.96 11.35
N ILE A 32 8.15 6.56 12.01
CA ILE A 32 6.82 6.83 11.46
C ILE A 32 6.88 7.51 10.08
N LYS A 33 7.83 8.42 9.87
CA LYS A 33 8.02 9.13 8.61
C LYS A 33 8.43 8.19 7.48
N THR A 34 9.35 7.26 7.73
CA THR A 34 9.79 6.26 6.75
C THR A 34 8.63 5.36 6.35
N ARG A 35 7.81 4.94 7.32
CA ARG A 35 6.61 4.14 7.06
C ARG A 35 5.59 4.89 6.20
N GLU A 36 5.38 6.18 6.48
CA GLU A 36 4.53 7.03 5.63
C GLU A 36 5.05 7.11 4.19
N GLU A 37 6.34 7.38 4.01
CA GLU A 37 6.97 7.49 2.70
C GLU A 37 6.86 6.18 1.91
N ASN A 38 7.06 5.04 2.56
CA ASN A 38 6.96 3.73 1.93
C ASN A 38 5.51 3.38 1.56
N LEU A 39 4.55 3.70 2.42
CA LEU A 39 3.12 3.56 2.14
C LEU A 39 2.72 4.37 0.90
N MET A 40 3.18 5.62 0.80
CA MET A 40 2.89 6.48 -0.35
C MET A 40 3.56 5.99 -1.64
N LYS A 41 4.81 5.52 -1.58
CA LYS A 41 5.50 4.93 -2.73
C LYS A 41 4.76 3.71 -3.25
N LEU A 42 4.35 2.81 -2.35
CA LEU A 42 3.61 1.62 -2.71
C LEU A 42 2.25 1.96 -3.32
N GLY A 43 1.52 2.90 -2.71
CA GLY A 43 0.26 3.39 -3.27
C GLY A 43 0.43 3.90 -4.71
N LYS A 44 1.52 4.62 -4.99
CA LYS A 44 1.82 5.11 -6.34
C LYS A 44 2.11 3.96 -7.31
N VAL A 45 2.92 2.97 -6.91
CA VAL A 45 3.23 1.79 -7.75
C VAL A 45 1.95 1.04 -8.13
N LEU A 46 1.06 0.81 -7.16
CA LEU A 46 -0.22 0.12 -7.40
C LEU A 46 -1.15 0.93 -8.33
N SER A 47 -1.19 2.26 -8.15
CA SER A 47 -1.94 3.17 -9.03
C SER A 47 -1.40 3.15 -10.46
N ASP A 48 -0.08 3.28 -10.64
CA ASP A 48 0.58 3.25 -11.96
C ASP A 48 0.38 1.88 -12.66
N ALA A 49 0.33 0.79 -11.89
CA ALA A 49 0.05 -0.57 -12.37
C ALA A 49 -1.45 -0.87 -12.61
N LYS A 50 -2.36 0.06 -12.31
CA LYS A 50 -3.83 -0.11 -12.36
C LYS A 50 -4.37 -1.24 -11.45
N GLU A 51 -3.62 -1.57 -10.40
CA GLU A 51 -3.97 -2.59 -9.41
C GLU A 51 -4.90 -2.02 -8.31
N LEU A 52 -6.10 -1.60 -8.72
CA LEU A 52 -7.04 -0.90 -7.83
C LEU A 52 -7.43 -1.73 -6.60
N GLU A 53 -7.57 -3.04 -6.74
CA GLU A 53 -7.97 -3.91 -5.63
C GLU A 53 -6.85 -4.03 -4.59
N GLN A 54 -5.59 -4.13 -5.02
CA GLN A 54 -4.44 -4.12 -4.13
C GLN A 54 -4.30 -2.77 -3.42
N LEU A 55 -4.61 -1.66 -4.10
CA LEU A 55 -4.57 -0.33 -3.49
C LEU A 55 -5.63 -0.17 -2.40
N LYS A 56 -6.83 -0.74 -2.58
CA LYS A 56 -7.86 -0.79 -1.51
C LYS A 56 -7.41 -1.65 -0.33
N ILE A 57 -6.82 -2.82 -0.60
CA ILE A 57 -6.27 -3.70 0.44
C ILE A 57 -5.19 -2.96 1.23
N LEU A 58 -4.29 -2.25 0.55
CA LEU A 58 -3.26 -1.43 1.19
C LEU A 58 -3.86 -0.38 2.14
N ILE A 59 -4.88 0.37 1.69
CA ILE A 59 -5.56 1.37 2.54
C ILE A 59 -6.21 0.71 3.75
N HIS A 60 -6.86 -0.44 3.55
CA HIS A 60 -7.49 -1.20 4.63
C HIS A 60 -6.47 -1.68 5.66
N ASP A 61 -5.38 -2.29 5.21
CA ASP A 61 -4.38 -2.91 6.07
C ASP A 61 -3.50 -1.85 6.77
N SER A 62 -3.45 -0.64 6.24
CA SER A 62 -2.76 0.51 6.85
C SER A 62 -3.54 1.19 7.98
N ARG A 63 -4.77 0.75 8.28
CA ARG A 63 -5.57 1.33 9.38
C ARG A 63 -4.86 1.40 10.73
N PRO A 64 -4.12 0.36 11.20
CA PRO A 64 -3.37 0.44 12.44
C PRO A 64 -2.27 1.51 12.42
N PHE A 65 -1.65 1.75 11.26
CA PHE A 65 -0.64 2.80 11.09
C PHE A 65 -1.23 4.20 11.25
N PHE A 66 -2.45 4.43 10.74
CA PHE A 66 -3.12 5.73 10.87
C PHE A 66 -3.40 6.13 12.34
N SER A 67 -3.54 5.16 13.23
CA SER A 67 -3.66 5.42 14.68
C SER A 67 -2.36 5.94 15.30
N LEU A 68 -1.21 5.76 14.65
CA LEU A 68 0.11 6.17 15.17
C LEU A 68 0.51 7.59 14.77
N VAL A 69 -0.04 8.14 13.68
CA VAL A 69 0.40 9.43 13.09
C VAL A 69 -0.43 10.64 13.52
N GLY A 70 -1.52 10.42 14.26
CA GLY A 70 -2.48 11.44 14.66
C GLY A 70 -3.52 11.78 13.58
N ALA A 71 -4.69 12.27 14.01
CA ALA A 71 -5.89 12.37 13.16
C ALA A 71 -5.70 13.24 11.91
N ALA A 72 -5.09 14.42 12.03
CA ALA A 72 -4.88 15.32 10.90
C ALA A 72 -3.97 14.69 9.83
N ARG A 73 -2.90 14.03 10.27
CA ARG A 73 -1.95 13.38 9.36
C ARG A 73 -2.55 12.14 8.71
N ALA A 74 -3.28 11.34 9.48
CA ALA A 74 -4.02 10.18 8.98
C ALA A 74 -4.99 10.58 7.85
N VAL A 75 -5.78 11.65 8.05
CA VAL A 75 -6.72 12.15 7.03
C VAL A 75 -5.99 12.58 5.76
N MET A 76 -4.85 13.27 5.89
CA MET A 76 -4.03 13.64 4.72
C MET A 76 -3.55 12.41 3.94
N ILE A 77 -3.02 11.40 4.64
CA ILE A 77 -2.50 10.19 4.00
C ILE A 77 -3.63 9.42 3.32
N ILE A 78 -4.75 9.20 4.02
CA ILE A 78 -5.92 8.49 3.48
C ILE A 78 -6.44 9.21 2.23
N ARG A 79 -6.56 10.54 2.27
CA ARG A 79 -6.99 11.33 1.13
C ARG A 79 -6.07 11.12 -0.08
N ASN A 80 -4.75 11.21 0.12
CA ASN A 80 -3.80 11.03 -0.97
C ASN A 80 -3.89 9.62 -1.57
N LEU A 81 -4.06 8.59 -0.74
CA LEU A 81 -4.24 7.21 -1.22
C LEU A 81 -5.56 7.03 -1.97
N ILE A 82 -6.66 7.67 -1.53
CA ILE A 82 -7.94 7.66 -2.25
C ILE A 82 -7.82 8.39 -3.59
N GLU A 83 -7.10 9.52 -3.67
CA GLU A 83 -6.84 10.23 -4.91
C GLU A 83 -6.10 9.34 -5.93
N LEU A 84 -5.24 8.42 -5.47
CA LEU A 84 -4.58 7.42 -6.32
C LEU A 84 -5.53 6.33 -6.83
N CYS A 85 -6.63 6.05 -6.13
CA CYS A 85 -7.70 5.15 -6.60
C CYS A 85 -8.57 5.77 -7.70
N LEU A 86 -8.53 7.09 -7.86
CA LEU A 86 -9.39 7.85 -8.77
C LEU A 86 -8.68 8.26 -10.06
N LYS A 87 -7.38 7.95 -10.19
CA LYS A 87 -6.59 8.16 -11.41
C LYS A 87 -6.75 6.98 -12.37
#